data_AF-A0AAU6EIU2-F1
#
_entry.id   AF-A0AAU6EIU2-F1
#
_cell.length_a   1.000
_cell.length_b   1.000
_cell.length_c   1.000
_cell.angle_alpha   90.00
_cell.angle_beta   90.00
_cell.angle_gamma   90.00
#
_symmetry.space_group_name_H-M   'P 1'
#
loop_
_entity.id
_entity.type
_entity.pdbx_description
1 polymer ?
#
loop_
_entity_poly.entity_id
_entity_poly.type
_entity_poly.pdbx_seq_one_letter_code
_entity_poly.pdbx_strand_id
1 'polypeptide(L)'
;MVLLRQLLGDVLRRLRVRQSRTLREVSTLARVSLGYLSEVERGQKEASSELLASICGALGVPLSQVLREVSDQFALAELQHAPVLAGDVPERERLPIPETVPDSVFPEVNDMVAA
;
A
#
# COMPACT_ATOMS: atom_id res chain seq x y z
N MET A 1 3.51 7.78 -10.05
CA MET A 1 3.12 8.65 -8.91
C MET A 1 1.78 8.16 -8.39
N VAL A 2 1.68 7.89 -7.09
CA VAL A 2 0.44 7.42 -6.46
C VAL A 2 -0.52 8.60 -6.25
N LEU A 3 -1.83 8.37 -6.38
CA LEU A 3 -2.84 9.42 -6.19
C LEU A 3 -3.64 9.15 -4.92
N LEU A 4 -3.91 10.21 -4.15
CA LEU A 4 -4.62 10.13 -2.87
C LEU A 4 -5.98 9.42 -3.02
N ARG A 5 -6.77 9.77 -4.05
CA ARG A 5 -8.08 9.15 -4.29
C ARG A 5 -8.05 7.64 -4.47
N GLN A 6 -6.94 7.08 -4.99
CA GLN A 6 -6.81 5.64 -5.18
C GLN A 6 -6.65 4.94 -3.84
N LEU A 7 -5.68 5.40 -3.04
CA LEU A 7 -5.44 4.84 -1.70
C LEU A 7 -6.64 5.04 -0.78
N LEU A 8 -7.27 6.22 -0.83
CA LEU A 8 -8.46 6.49 -0.05
C LEU A 8 -9.64 5.58 -0.48
N GLY A 9 -9.85 5.43 -1.79
CA GLY A 9 -10.86 4.51 -2.34
C GLY A 9 -10.64 3.06 -1.90
N ASP A 10 -9.38 2.60 -1.93
CA ASP A 10 -8.99 1.26 -1.51
C ASP A 10 -9.23 1.02 -0.02
N VAL A 11 -8.86 1.98 0.84
CA VAL A 11 -9.11 1.89 2.29
C VAL A 11 -10.60 1.81 2.58
N LEU A 12 -11.42 2.69 1.97
CA LEU A 12 -12.87 2.67 2.12
C LEU A 12 -13.48 1.34 1.67
N ARG A 13 -13.05 0.83 0.50
CA ARG A 13 -13.49 -0.47 -0.02
C ARG A 13 -13.14 -1.60 0.93
N ARG A 14 -11.91 -1.63 1.46
CA ARG A 14 -11.48 -2.67 2.42
C ARG A 14 -12.31 -2.61 3.70
N LEU A 15 -12.56 -1.42 4.23
CA LEU A 15 -13.42 -1.25 5.41
C LEU A 15 -14.82 -1.80 5.15
N ARG A 16 -15.44 -1.43 4.03
CA ARG A 16 -16.75 -1.94 3.64
C ARG A 16 -16.79 -3.47 3.52
N VAL A 17 -15.83 -4.05 2.81
CA VAL A 17 -15.77 -5.51 2.59
C VAL A 17 -15.49 -6.26 3.89
N ARG A 18 -14.63 -5.74 4.77
CA ARG A 18 -14.37 -6.32 6.10
C ARG A 18 -15.63 -6.36 6.98
N GLN A 19 -16.53 -5.41 6.81
CA GLN A 19 -17.83 -5.38 7.49
C GLN A 19 -18.90 -6.25 6.78
N SER A 20 -18.54 -6.96 5.71
CA SER A 20 -19.47 -7.71 4.85
C SER A 20 -20.63 -6.89 4.29
N ARG A 21 -20.42 -5.58 4.09
CA ARG A 21 -21.46 -4.67 3.60
C ARG A 21 -21.41 -4.50 2.09
N THR A 22 -22.57 -4.39 1.48
CA THR A 22 -22.70 -4.13 0.05
C THR A 22 -22.52 -2.64 -0.27
N LEU A 23 -22.17 -2.33 -1.52
CA LEU A 23 -22.16 -0.93 -2.01
C LEU A 23 -23.53 -0.27 -1.81
N ARG A 24 -24.62 -1.02 -2.03
CA ARG A 24 -25.99 -0.51 -1.87
C ARG A 24 -26.24 -0.06 -0.44
N GLU A 25 -25.97 -0.90 0.54
CA GLU A 25 -26.17 -0.58 1.97
C GLU A 25 -25.40 0.68 2.39
N VAL A 26 -24.11 0.77 2.06
CA VAL A 26 -23.30 1.93 2.44
C VAL A 26 -23.73 3.19 1.69
N SER A 27 -24.01 3.10 0.39
CA SER A 27 -24.45 4.25 -0.41
C SER A 27 -25.77 4.83 0.09
N THR A 28 -26.72 3.98 0.48
CA THR A 28 -28.00 4.40 1.07
C THR A 28 -27.79 5.16 2.39
N LEU A 29 -26.95 4.64 3.29
CA LEU A 29 -26.67 5.28 4.58
C LEU A 29 -25.88 6.59 4.42
N ALA A 30 -24.94 6.62 3.49
CA ALA A 30 -24.13 7.80 3.18
C ALA A 30 -24.89 8.84 2.33
N ARG A 31 -26.14 8.55 1.92
CA ARG A 31 -26.95 9.43 1.05
C ARG A 31 -26.24 9.82 -0.25
N VAL A 32 -25.53 8.86 -0.86
CA VAL A 32 -24.89 9.00 -2.17
C VAL A 32 -25.41 7.95 -3.13
N SER A 33 -25.19 8.14 -4.43
CA SER A 33 -25.54 7.10 -5.40
C SER A 33 -24.59 5.90 -5.29
N LEU A 34 -25.10 4.70 -5.56
CA LEU A 34 -24.29 3.48 -5.61
C LEU A 34 -23.15 3.60 -6.64
N GLY A 35 -23.45 4.19 -7.80
CA GLY A 35 -22.46 4.45 -8.85
C GLY A 35 -21.35 5.37 -8.37
N TYR A 36 -21.70 6.45 -7.66
CA TYR A 36 -20.72 7.39 -7.11
C TYR A 36 -19.80 6.71 -6.08
N LEU A 37 -20.36 5.94 -5.13
CA LEU A 37 -19.54 5.19 -4.16
C LEU A 37 -18.62 4.19 -4.87
N SER A 38 -19.10 3.51 -5.91
CA SER A 38 -18.29 2.60 -6.72
C SER A 38 -17.15 3.30 -7.45
N GLU A 39 -17.37 4.51 -7.97
CA GLU A 39 -16.30 5.30 -8.59
C GLU A 39 -15.27 5.80 -7.56
N VAL A 40 -15.72 6.21 -6.36
CA VAL A 40 -14.84 6.59 -5.25
C VAL A 40 -13.98 5.42 -4.80
N GLU A 41 -14.56 4.24 -4.54
CA GLU A 41 -13.84 3.04 -4.13
C GLU A 41 -12.84 2.53 -5.17
N ARG A 42 -12.99 2.92 -6.44
CA ARG A 42 -12.06 2.60 -7.53
C ARG A 42 -11.04 3.72 -7.80
N GLY A 43 -11.05 4.79 -7.00
CA GLY A 43 -10.17 5.94 -7.19
C GLY A 43 -10.41 6.70 -8.50
N GLN A 44 -11.65 6.69 -9.02
CA GLN A 44 -12.03 7.41 -10.24
C GLN A 44 -12.58 8.81 -9.96
N LYS A 45 -12.99 9.08 -8.71
CA LYS A 45 -13.51 10.37 -8.27
C LYS A 45 -12.76 10.89 -7.05
N GLU A 46 -12.57 12.21 -7.03
CA GLU A 46 -12.21 12.94 -5.83
C GLU A 46 -13.50 13.20 -5.04
N ALA A 47 -13.57 12.67 -3.81
CA ALA A 47 -14.70 12.91 -2.93
C ALA A 47 -14.46 14.20 -2.13
N SER A 48 -15.48 15.04 -1.98
CA SER A 48 -15.39 16.20 -1.11
C SER A 48 -15.28 15.76 0.36
N SER A 49 -14.80 16.66 1.23
CA SER A 49 -14.68 16.40 2.66
C SER A 49 -16.02 16.02 3.31
N GLU A 50 -17.14 16.61 2.86
CA GLU A 50 -18.49 16.30 3.32
C GLU A 50 -18.91 14.88 2.90
N LEU A 51 -18.62 14.49 1.66
CA LEU A 51 -18.93 13.14 1.17
C LEU A 51 -18.09 12.08 1.87
N LEU A 52 -16.81 12.36 2.12
CA LEU A 52 -15.94 11.50 2.92
C LEU A 52 -16.48 11.32 4.34
N ALA A 53 -16.88 12.41 5.00
CA ALA A 53 -17.49 12.35 6.32
C ALA A 53 -18.77 11.49 6.31
N SER A 54 -19.63 11.64 5.30
CA SER A 54 -20.85 10.85 5.15
C SER A 54 -20.57 9.35 4.96
N ILE A 55 -19.60 9.00 4.11
CA ILE A 55 -19.20 7.60 3.86
C ILE A 55 -18.58 6.99 5.12
N CYS A 56 -17.68 7.72 5.80
CA CYS A 56 -17.07 7.27 7.06
C CYS A 56 -18.12 7.07 8.15
N GLY A 57 -19.09 7.99 8.25
CA GLY A 57 -20.24 7.85 9.14
C GLY A 57 -21.09 6.62 8.83
N ALA A 58 -21.37 6.35 7.56
CA ALA A 58 -22.09 5.15 7.14
C ALA A 58 -21.34 3.86 7.47
N LEU A 59 -20.00 3.87 7.40
CA LEU A 59 -19.11 2.77 7.78
C LEU A 59 -18.86 2.69 9.30
N GLY A 60 -19.32 3.66 10.08
CA GLY A 60 -19.12 3.69 11.53
C GLY A 60 -17.66 3.85 11.95
N VAL A 61 -16.84 4.52 11.13
CA VAL A 61 -15.41 4.74 11.40
C VAL A 61 -15.06 6.23 11.43
N PRO A 62 -14.17 6.67 12.34
CA PRO A 62 -13.69 8.05 12.33
C PRO A 62 -12.85 8.35 11.08
N LEU A 63 -13.06 9.52 10.47
CA LEU A 63 -12.26 9.96 9.31
C LEU A 63 -10.75 10.01 9.63
N SER A 64 -10.38 10.39 10.86
CA SER A 64 -8.98 10.43 11.29
C SER A 64 -8.29 9.06 11.23
N GLN A 65 -9.02 7.97 11.51
CA GLN A 65 -8.50 6.62 11.39
C GLN A 65 -8.27 6.23 9.92
N VAL A 66 -9.22 6.57 9.06
CA VAL A 66 -9.10 6.36 7.60
C VAL A 66 -7.89 7.12 7.06
N LEU A 67 -7.73 8.39 7.43
CA LEU A 67 -6.61 9.22 6.98
C LEU A 67 -5.26 8.72 7.49
N ARG A 68 -5.19 8.17 8.71
CA ARG A 68 -3.97 7.53 9.22
C ARG A 68 -3.58 6.32 8.36
N GLU A 69 -4.53 5.43 8.09
CA GLU A 69 -4.28 4.26 7.25
C GLU A 69 -3.87 4.66 5.83
N VAL A 70 -4.52 5.68 5.25
CA VAL A 70 -4.14 6.24 3.95
C VAL A 70 -2.73 6.81 4.00
N SER A 71 -2.36 7.56 5.04
CA SER A 71 -1.01 8.12 5.20
C SER A 71 0.06 7.04 5.26
N ASP A 72 -0.18 5.97 6.01
CA ASP A 72 0.76 4.84 6.12
C ASP A 72 0.96 4.16 4.76
N GLN A 73 -0.13 3.96 4.01
CA GLN A 73 -0.06 3.40 2.66
C GLN A 73 0.59 4.35 1.65
N PHE A 74 0.36 5.65 1.80
CA PHE A 74 0.95 6.68 0.95
C PHE A 74 2.47 6.66 1.09
N ALA A 75 2.98 6.64 2.32
CA ALA A 75 4.42 6.55 2.59
C ALA A 75 5.05 5.29 1.98
N LEU A 76 4.39 4.13 2.10
CA LEU A 76 4.86 2.89 1.47
C LEU A 76 4.87 2.99 -0.06
N ALA A 77 3.83 3.57 -0.65
CA ALA A 77 3.76 3.77 -2.08
C ALA A 77 4.83 4.76 -2.56
N GLU A 78 5.13 5.82 -1.80
CA GLU A 78 6.22 6.75 -2.11
C GLU A 78 7.58 6.06 -2.11
N LEU A 79 7.86 5.16 -1.16
CA LEU A 79 9.09 4.37 -1.14
C LEU A 79 9.22 3.46 -2.38
N GLN A 80 8.12 2.87 -2.85
CA GLN A 80 8.11 2.02 -4.05
C GLN A 80 8.28 2.81 -5.35
N HIS A 81 7.80 4.07 -5.36
CA HIS A 81 7.88 4.95 -6.52
C HIS A 81 9.04 5.95 -6.43
N ALA A 82 9.78 5.95 -5.33
CA ALA A 82 11.01 6.71 -5.22
C ALA A 82 11.92 6.23 -6.35
N PRO A 83 12.53 7.15 -7.12
CA PRO A 83 13.64 6.73 -7.95
C PRO A 83 14.61 6.03 -7.00
N VAL A 84 15.04 4.81 -7.33
CA VAL A 84 16.26 4.26 -6.75
C VAL A 84 17.26 5.39 -6.90
N LEU A 85 17.66 6.02 -5.79
CA LEU A 85 18.61 7.10 -5.84
C LEU A 85 19.88 6.50 -6.45
N ALA A 86 20.02 6.65 -7.76
CA ALA A 86 21.26 6.48 -8.46
C ALA A 86 22.15 7.61 -7.93
N GLY A 87 22.91 7.34 -6.87
CA GLY A 87 23.87 8.33 -6.38
C GLY A 87 24.44 8.08 -4.99
N ASP A 88 23.64 8.13 -3.94
CA ASP A 88 24.19 8.46 -2.63
C ASP A 88 23.87 7.41 -1.56
N VAL A 89 24.44 6.21 -1.70
CA VAL A 89 24.72 5.41 -0.51
C VAL A 89 25.92 6.07 0.18
N PRO A 90 25.80 6.58 1.43
CA PRO A 90 26.95 7.09 2.15
C PRO A 90 28.01 5.99 2.21
N GLU A 91 29.22 6.33 1.75
CA GLU A 91 30.34 5.39 1.54
C GLU A 91 30.62 4.47 2.73
N ARG A 92 30.23 4.89 3.94
CA ARG A 92 30.43 4.20 5.21
C ARG A 92 29.61 2.93 5.40
N GLU A 93 28.56 2.70 4.60
CA GLU A 93 27.73 1.48 4.67
C GLU A 93 28.00 0.48 3.54
N ARG A 94 28.98 0.76 2.66
CA ARG A 94 29.47 -0.22 1.69
C ARG A 94 30.29 -1.29 2.43
N LEU A 95 29.64 -2.36 2.86
CA LEU A 95 30.35 -3.58 3.25
C LEU A 95 31.14 -4.08 2.03
N PRO A 96 32.46 -4.28 2.13
CA PRO A 96 33.22 -4.89 1.05
C PRO A 96 32.70 -6.29 0.82
N ILE A 97 32.12 -6.54 -0.35
CA ILE A 97 31.88 -7.90 -0.82
C ILE A 97 33.26 -8.39 -1.29
N PRO A 98 33.84 -9.45 -0.69
CA PRO A 98 35.08 -10.00 -1.21
C PRO A 98 34.85 -10.40 -2.67
N GLU A 99 35.61 -9.82 -3.61
CA GLU A 99 35.51 -10.14 -5.05
C GLU A 99 35.86 -11.60 -5.35
N THR A 100 36.47 -12.28 -4.39
CA THR A 100 36.78 -13.70 -4.45
C THR A 100 36.11 -14.39 -3.27
N VAL A 101 35.20 -15.31 -3.59
CA VAL A 101 34.90 -16.41 -2.67
C VAL A 101 36.14 -17.32 -2.73
N PRO A 102 36.87 -17.55 -1.62
CA PRO A 102 38.00 -18.46 -1.64
C PRO A 102 37.55 -19.83 -2.15
N ASP A 103 38.30 -20.43 -3.07
CA ASP A 103 37.99 -21.77 -3.60
C ASP A 103 37.87 -22.82 -2.48
N SER A 104 38.46 -22.56 -1.32
CA SER A 104 38.37 -23.40 -0.11
C SER A 104 36.98 -23.42 0.56
N VAL A 105 36.04 -22.58 0.14
CA VAL A 105 34.67 -22.53 0.69
C VAL A 105 33.76 -23.59 0.05
N PHE A 106 34.12 -24.09 -1.14
CA PHE A 106 33.40 -25.17 -1.80
C PHE A 106 34.24 -26.45 -1.77
N PRO A 107 33.83 -27.52 -1.06
CA PRO A 107 34.52 -28.79 -1.17
C PRO A 107 34.51 -29.25 -2.63
N GLU A 108 35.65 -29.70 -3.15
CA GLU A 108 35.75 -30.24 -4.50
C GLU A 108 34.79 -31.42 -4.63
N VAL A 109 34.04 -31.47 -5.73
CA VAL A 109 33.02 -32.49 -6.00
C VAL A 109 33.60 -33.93 -5.92
N ASN A 110 34.91 -34.08 -6.10
CA ASN A 110 35.62 -35.35 -5.97
C ASN A 110 35.61 -35.94 -4.54
N ASP A 111 35.55 -35.10 -3.50
CA ASP A 111 35.59 -35.57 -2.11
C ASP A 111 34.25 -36.14 -1.63
N MET A 112 33.16 -35.91 -2.36
CA MET A 112 31.82 -36.39 -1.99
C MET A 112 31.45 -37.75 -2.63
N VAL A 113 32.29 -38.28 -3.53
CA VAL A 113 32.06 -39.56 -4.23
C VAL A 113 32.99 -40.68 -3.69
N ALA A 114 33.88 -40.38 -2.74
CA ALA A 114 34.87 -41.32 -2.21
C ALA A 114 34.66 -41.77 -0.75
N ALA A 115 33.48 -41.54 -0.14
CA ALA A 115 33.16 -42.01 1.22
C ALA A 115 31.82 -42.74 1.28
#